data_AF-A0A250FQF4-F1
#
_entry.id   AF-A0A250FQF4-F1
#
_cell.length_a   1.000
_cell.length_b   1.000
_cell.length_c   1.000
_cell.angle_alpha   90.00
_cell.angle_beta   90.00
_cell.angle_gamma   90.00
#
_symmetry.space_group_name_H-M   'P 1'
#
loop_
_entity.id
_entity.type
_entity.pdbx_description
1 polymer ?
#
loop_
_entity_poly.entity_id
_entity_poly.type
_entity_poly.pdbx_seq_one_letter_code
_entity_poly.pdbx_strand_id
1 'polypeptide(L)'
;MTIIDLIKLIKPIPELFIGIHNIFCLEAFINGWHYRDTKEDVRASILYTEFYEWLRKRYNMRDSRGWANILYYKFETEEKALDEFFVLFNTFYKEKYKTSLW
;
A
#
# COMPACT_ATOMS: atom_id res chain seq x y z
N MET A 1 14.47 -3.60 -8.21
CA MET A 1 13.88 -2.80 -7.12
C MET A 1 12.72 -3.59 -6.57
N THR A 2 12.55 -3.71 -5.25
CA THR A 2 11.37 -4.40 -4.67
C THR A 2 10.19 -3.42 -4.54
N ILE A 3 8.99 -3.93 -4.30
CA ILE A 3 7.83 -3.07 -3.99
C ILE A 3 8.04 -2.28 -2.70
N ILE A 4 8.80 -2.83 -1.74
CA ILE A 4 9.18 -2.13 -0.51
C ILE A 4 10.09 -0.95 -0.84
N ASP A 5 11.10 -1.16 -1.70
CA ASP A 5 12.01 -0.10 -2.13
C ASP A 5 11.23 1.01 -2.85
N LEU A 6 10.27 0.64 -3.69
CA LEU A 6 9.38 1.59 -4.37
C LEU A 6 8.55 2.40 -3.38
N ILE A 7 7.89 1.75 -2.41
CA ILE A 7 7.08 2.44 -1.40
C ILE A 7 7.95 3.39 -0.55
N LYS A 8 9.17 2.98 -0.19
CA LYS A 8 10.13 3.84 0.52
C LYS A 8 10.55 5.05 -0.32
N LEU A 9 10.71 4.87 -1.62
CA LEU A 9 11.05 5.94 -2.56
C LEU A 9 9.90 6.95 -2.70
N ILE A 10 8.66 6.50 -2.75
CA ILE A 10 7.47 7.36 -2.92
C ILE A 10 7.14 8.12 -1.63
N LYS A 11 7.25 7.47 -0.47
CA LYS A 11 6.77 8.01 0.83
C LYS A 11 7.15 9.47 1.12
N PRO A 12 8.40 9.94 0.89
CA PRO A 12 8.77 11.30 1.30
C PRO A 12 7.97 12.39 0.61
N ILE A 13 7.63 12.20 -0.68
CA ILE A 13 6.89 13.17 -1.50
C ILE A 13 6.04 12.39 -2.52
N PRO A 14 4.90 11.81 -2.12
CA PRO A 14 4.09 10.98 -3.01
C PRO A 14 3.68 11.70 -4.30
N GLU A 15 3.30 12.97 -4.19
CA GLU A 15 2.81 13.81 -5.28
C GLU A 15 3.82 13.99 -6.41
N LEU A 16 5.12 13.83 -6.13
CA LEU A 16 6.16 13.82 -7.16
C LEU A 16 5.97 12.65 -8.16
N PHE A 17 5.46 11.52 -7.68
CA PHE A 17 5.25 10.31 -8.46
C PHE A 17 3.83 10.20 -9.01
N ILE A 18 2.85 10.65 -8.24
CA ILE A 18 1.42 10.41 -8.53
C ILE A 18 0.62 11.68 -8.85
N GLY A 19 1.25 12.86 -8.83
CA GLY A 19 0.67 14.15 -9.23
C GLY A 19 -0.31 14.77 -8.25
N ILE A 20 -1.06 13.95 -7.51
CA ILE A 20 -2.05 14.37 -6.52
C ILE A 20 -1.99 13.45 -5.30
N HIS A 21 -2.19 14.00 -4.10
CA HIS A 21 -2.14 13.26 -2.83
C HIS A 21 -3.37 12.36 -2.68
N ASN A 22 -3.41 11.23 -3.39
CA ASN A 22 -4.61 10.40 -3.50
C ASN A 22 -4.26 8.90 -3.47
N ILE A 23 -4.92 8.15 -2.57
CA ILE A 23 -4.69 6.71 -2.40
C ILE A 23 -4.90 5.89 -3.68
N PHE A 24 -5.87 6.25 -4.52
CA PHE A 24 -6.16 5.54 -5.76
C PHE A 24 -5.13 5.87 -6.84
N CYS A 25 -4.57 7.09 -6.85
CA CYS A 25 -3.44 7.42 -7.71
C CYS A 25 -2.18 6.64 -7.30
N LEU A 26 -1.94 6.43 -6.00
CA LEU A 26 -0.89 5.53 -5.53
C LEU A 26 -1.13 4.09 -5.99
N GLU A 27 -2.34 3.56 -5.82
CA GLU A 27 -2.69 2.20 -6.26
C GLU A 27 -2.46 2.03 -7.77
N ALA A 28 -2.95 2.96 -8.59
CA ALA A 28 -2.77 2.93 -10.03
C ALA A 28 -1.28 2.95 -10.43
N PHE A 29 -0.48 3.80 -9.78
CA PHE A 29 0.95 3.90 -10.04
C PHE A 29 1.70 2.60 -9.68
N ILE A 30 1.43 2.04 -8.50
CA ILE A 30 2.05 0.78 -8.06
C ILE A 30 1.61 -0.38 -8.96
N ASN A 31 0.33 -0.43 -9.37
CA ASN A 31 -0.17 -1.42 -10.33
C ASN A 31 0.60 -1.33 -11.65
N GLY A 32 0.72 -0.13 -12.23
CA GLY A 32 1.48 0.08 -13.47
C GLY A 32 2.96 -0.30 -13.33
N TRP A 33 3.57 0.01 -12.19
CA TRP A 33 4.94 -0.39 -11.90
C TRP A 33 5.10 -1.92 -11.81
N HIS A 34 4.15 -2.59 -11.14
CA HIS A 34 4.14 -4.04 -10.94
C HIS A 34 3.93 -4.80 -12.25
N TYR A 35 3.00 -4.37 -13.11
CA TYR A 35 2.71 -5.03 -14.38
C TYR A 35 3.71 -4.72 -15.50
N ARG A 36 4.69 -3.84 -15.27
CA ARG A 36 5.78 -3.55 -16.24
C ARG A 36 6.64 -4.79 -16.50
N ASP A 37 6.89 -5.62 -15.49
CA ASP A 37 7.73 -6.83 -15.60
C ASP A 37 7.07 -8.00 -14.86
N THR A 38 6.55 -8.96 -15.61
CA THR A 38 5.85 -10.14 -15.08
C THR A 38 6.77 -11.07 -14.27
N LYS A 39 8.09 -10.87 -14.30
CA LYS A 39 9.03 -11.59 -13.42
C LYS A 39 9.14 -10.98 -12.02
N GLU A 40 8.62 -9.76 -11.80
CA GLU A 40 8.58 -9.11 -10.48
C GLU A 40 7.39 -9.57 -9.61
N ASP A 41 6.57 -10.50 -10.13
CA ASP A 41 5.33 -10.98 -9.49
C ASP A 41 5.55 -11.59 -8.10
N VAL A 42 6.64 -12.35 -7.91
CA VAL A 42 7.00 -12.98 -6.63
C VAL A 42 7.30 -11.95 -5.53
N ARG A 43 7.60 -10.69 -5.87
CA ARG A 43 8.03 -9.66 -4.91
C ARG A 43 6.91 -8.72 -4.46
N ALA A 44 5.72 -8.80 -5.05
CA ALA A 44 4.61 -7.91 -4.74
C ALA A 44 3.60 -8.50 -3.73
N SER A 45 3.75 -9.78 -3.36
CA SER A 45 2.89 -10.48 -2.38
C SER A 45 2.73 -9.73 -1.07
N ILE A 46 3.79 -9.04 -0.63
CA ILE A 46 3.79 -8.30 0.63
C ILE A 46 2.70 -7.21 0.65
N LEU A 47 2.43 -6.56 -0.49
CA LEU A 47 1.37 -5.55 -0.60
C LEU A 47 0.02 -6.18 -0.92
N TYR A 48 -0.04 -6.97 -2.00
CA TYR A 48 -1.31 -7.43 -2.56
C TYR A 48 -1.92 -8.63 -1.83
N THR A 49 -1.13 -9.37 -1.05
CA THR A 49 -1.61 -10.52 -0.27
C THR A 49 -1.46 -10.26 1.21
N GLU A 50 -0.24 -10.00 1.68
CA GLU A 50 0.06 -10.03 3.11
C GLU A 50 -0.48 -8.80 3.84
N PHE A 51 -0.21 -7.60 3.33
CA PHE A 51 -0.76 -6.35 3.86
C PHE A 51 -2.28 -6.28 3.69
N TYR A 52 -2.78 -6.69 2.52
CA TYR A 52 -4.20 -6.79 2.24
C TYR A 52 -4.95 -7.67 3.26
N GLU A 53 -4.49 -8.90 3.51
CA GLU A 53 -5.14 -9.79 4.49
C GLU A 53 -4.97 -9.27 5.93
N TRP A 54 -3.85 -8.61 6.23
CA TRP A 54 -3.67 -7.93 7.52
C TRP A 54 -4.70 -6.82 7.74
N LEU A 55 -4.97 -5.98 6.73
CA LEU A 55 -6.00 -4.95 6.78
C LEU A 55 -7.39 -5.56 6.97
N ARG A 56 -7.74 -6.60 6.20
CA ARG A 56 -9.04 -7.28 6.31
C ARG A 56 -9.28 -7.81 7.71
N LYS A 57 -8.28 -8.48 8.29
CA LYS A 57 -8.35 -8.98 9.65
C LYS A 57 -8.49 -7.85 10.66
N ARG A 58 -7.68 -6.79 10.54
CA ARG A 58 -7.68 -5.63 11.45
C ARG A 58 -9.05 -4.94 11.50
N TYR A 59 -9.72 -4.83 10.35
CA TYR A 59 -10.98 -4.12 10.23
C TYR A 59 -12.22 -5.01 10.15
N ASN A 60 -12.06 -6.31 10.41
CA ASN A 60 -13.13 -7.33 10.33
C ASN A 60 -13.92 -7.26 9.00
N MET A 61 -13.20 -7.07 7.89
CA MET A 61 -13.79 -6.95 6.56
C MET A 61 -13.83 -8.31 5.86
N ARG A 62 -14.97 -8.60 5.23
CA ARG A 62 -15.22 -9.87 4.52
C ARG A 62 -15.41 -9.69 3.02
N ASP A 63 -15.45 -8.45 2.53
CA ASP A 63 -15.56 -8.18 1.10
C ASP A 63 -14.22 -8.43 0.35
N SER A 64 -14.28 -8.28 -0.97
CA SER A 64 -13.18 -8.50 -1.93
C SER A 64 -12.61 -7.19 -2.50
N ARG A 65 -12.72 -6.10 -1.74
CA ARG A 65 -12.19 -4.78 -2.16
C ARG A 65 -10.67 -4.77 -2.09
N GLY A 66 -9.99 -4.05 -2.97
CA GLY A 66 -8.53 -3.87 -2.88
C GLY A 66 -8.08 -3.12 -1.62
N TRP A 67 -6.79 -3.18 -1.28
CA TRP A 67 -6.23 -2.52 -0.09
C TRP A 67 -6.51 -1.02 -0.07
N ALA A 68 -6.44 -0.33 -1.21
CA ALA A 68 -6.75 1.10 -1.31
C ALA A 68 -8.22 1.40 -0.98
N ASN A 69 -9.13 0.56 -1.48
CA ASN A 69 -10.56 0.68 -1.21
C ASN A 69 -10.90 0.43 0.27
N ILE A 70 -10.20 -0.51 0.93
CA ILE A 70 -10.32 -0.73 2.38
C ILE A 70 -9.94 0.55 3.14
N LEU A 71 -8.81 1.16 2.78
CA LEU A 71 -8.32 2.38 3.44
C LEU A 71 -9.26 3.56 3.19
N TYR A 72 -9.67 3.79 1.94
CA TYR A 72 -10.63 4.83 1.62
C TYR A 72 -11.95 4.66 2.39
N TYR A 73 -12.49 3.44 2.45
CA TYR A 73 -13.70 3.17 3.24
C TYR A 73 -13.52 3.46 4.74
N LYS A 74 -12.31 3.32 5.29
CA LYS A 74 -12.04 3.59 6.71
C LYS A 74 -11.72 5.04 7.04
N PHE A 75 -11.15 5.78 6.10
CA PHE A 75 -10.62 7.12 6.34
C PHE A 75 -11.37 8.22 5.58
N GLU A 76 -12.37 7.86 4.78
CA GLU A 76 -13.39 8.71 4.14
C GLU A 76 -12.90 9.72 3.09
N THR A 77 -11.59 10.00 3.05
CA THR A 77 -10.95 10.88 2.07
C THR A 77 -9.73 10.19 1.49
N GLU A 78 -9.44 10.47 0.22
CA GLU A 78 -8.31 9.90 -0.49
C GLU A 78 -6.98 10.35 0.08
N GLU A 79 -6.90 11.60 0.56
CA GLU A 79 -5.70 12.15 1.18
C GLU A 79 -5.38 11.43 2.48
N LYS A 80 -6.37 11.35 3.40
CA LYS A 80 -6.18 10.68 4.69
C LYS A 80 -5.92 9.19 4.51
N ALA A 81 -6.55 8.55 3.53
CA ALA A 81 -6.28 7.15 3.22
C ALA A 81 -4.84 6.94 2.74
N LEU A 82 -4.24 7.90 2.03
CA LEU A 82 -2.84 7.88 1.62
C LEU A 82 -1.88 8.09 2.79
N ASP A 83 -2.16 9.05 3.68
CA ASP A 83 -1.38 9.21 4.91
C ASP A 83 -1.37 7.92 5.75
N GLU A 84 -2.56 7.36 5.96
CA GLU A 84 -2.76 6.15 6.75
C GLU A 84 -2.21 4.90 6.08
N PHE A 85 -2.16 4.84 4.75
CA PHE A 85 -1.46 3.78 4.03
C PHE A 85 -0.03 3.62 4.55
N PHE A 86 0.74 4.72 4.62
CA PHE A 86 2.11 4.64 5.08
C PHE A 86 2.17 4.19 6.55
N VAL A 87 1.39 4.81 7.44
CA VAL A 87 1.35 4.45 8.86
C VAL A 87 1.04 2.97 9.07
N LEU A 88 0.00 2.47 8.41
CA LEU A 88 -0.46 1.09 8.53
C LEU A 88 0.51 0.11 7.88
N PHE A 89 1.13 0.48 6.76
CA PHE A 89 2.12 -0.36 6.11
C PHE A 89 3.38 -0.55 6.98
N ASN A 90 3.86 0.51 7.64
CA ASN A 90 4.96 0.39 8.62
C ASN A 90 4.55 -0.45 9.84
N THR A 91 3.31 -0.26 10.32
CA THR A 91 2.77 -1.02 11.46
C THR A 91 2.70 -2.51 11.14
N PHE A 92 2.10 -2.87 10.00
CA PHE A 92 2.07 -4.23 9.48
C PHE A 92 3.49 -4.82 9.39
N TYR A 93 4.42 -4.08 8.79
CA TYR A 93 5.78 -4.56 8.59
C TYR A 93 6.49 -4.82 9.93
N LYS A 94 6.32 -3.92 10.91
CA LYS A 94 6.85 -4.07 12.27
C LYS A 94 6.27 -5.25 13.01
N GLU A 95 4.96 -5.45 12.94
CA GLU A 95 4.30 -6.58 13.59
C GLU A 95 4.79 -7.92 13.01
N LYS A 96 4.95 -7.99 11.69
CA LYS A 96 5.29 -9.20 10.95
C LYS A 96 6.77 -9.56 11.01
N TYR A 97 7.65 -8.61 10.70
CA TYR A 97 9.09 -8.84 10.55
C TYR A 97 9.92 -8.35 11.74
N LYS A 98 9.27 -7.82 12.79
CA LYS A 98 9.91 -7.31 14.02
C LYS A 98 10.93 -6.19 13.75
N THR A 99 10.76 -5.45 12.66
CA THR A 99 11.58 -4.30 12.26
C THR A 99 10.73 -3.25 11.56
N SER A 100 11.14 -1.99 11.58
CA SER A 100 10.43 -0.88 10.93
C SER A 100 10.98 -0.58 9.54
N LEU A 101 10.12 -0.12 8.63
CA LEU A 101 10.53 0.34 7.30
C LEU A 101 11.18 1.73 7.36
N TRP A 102 10.70 2.55 8.28
CA TRP A 102 11.18 3.88 8.64
C TRP A 102 10.86 4.16 10.11
#